data_AF-A0A8I0L793-F1
#
_entry.id   AF-A0A8I0L793-F1
#
_cell.length_a   1.000
_cell.length_b   1.000
_cell.length_c   1.000
_cell.angle_alpha   90.00
_cell.angle_beta   90.00
_cell.angle_gamma   90.00
#
_symmetry.space_group_name_H-M   'P 1'
#
loop_
_entity.id
_entity.type
_entity.pdbx_description
1 polymer ?
#
loop_
_entity_poly.entity_id
_entity_poly.type
_entity_poly.pdbx_seq_one_letter_code
_entity_poly.pdbx_strand_id
1 'polypeptide(L)' 'EKSIEMIIAMIGVLKAGGAYVPIDPNYPSDRQEYILKDVTPKVVITYQALYENGKQNINHIDLNKIAWKNIDNLS' A
#
# COMPACT_ATOMS: atom_id res chain seq x y z
N GLU A 1 7.60 -4.89 -6.73
CA GLU A 1 8.88 -4.21 -7.01
C GLU A 1 9.38 -3.56 -5.72
N LYS A 2 10.70 -3.50 -5.48
CA LYS A 2 11.26 -2.82 -4.30
C LYS A 2 11.71 -1.42 -4.74
N SER A 3 10.89 -0.40 -4.47
CA SER A 3 11.25 1.00 -4.74
C SER A 3 11.33 1.82 -3.44
N ILE A 4 11.95 2.99 -3.50
CA ILE A 4 12.16 3.86 -2.34
C ILE A 4 10.84 4.30 -1.70
N GLU A 5 9.80 4.51 -2.50
CA GLU A 5 8.47 4.90 -2.06
C GLU A 5 7.84 3.80 -1.18
N MET A 6 8.17 2.53 -1.41
CA MET A 6 7.67 1.42 -0.58
C MET A 6 8.37 1.40 0.77
N ILE A 7 9.67 1.71 0.80
CA ILE A 7 10.42 1.89 2.05
C ILE A 7 9.86 3.08 2.83
N ILE A 8 9.59 4.20 2.15
CA ILE A 8 8.98 5.38 2.76
C ILE A 8 7.59 5.05 3.31
N ALA A 9 6.76 4.32 2.57
CA ALA A 9 5.44 3.89 3.02
C ALA A 9 5.54 3.02 4.28
N MET A 10 6.42 2.02 4.29
CA MET A 10 6.64 1.16 5.47
C MET A 10 7.07 1.97 6.69
N ILE A 11 8.07 2.84 6.55
CA ILE A 11 8.55 3.70 7.64
C ILE A 11 7.45 4.69 8.07
N GLY A 12 6.67 5.21 7.13
CA GLY A 12 5.55 6.12 7.40
C GLY A 12 4.48 5.47 8.27
N VAL A 13 4.10 4.22 7.97
CA VAL A 13 3.17 3.44 8.80
C VAL A 13 3.72 3.27 10.22
N LEU A 14 4.99 2.87 10.35
CA LEU A 14 5.62 2.68 11.66
C LEU A 14 5.71 3.99 12.45
N LYS A 15 6.08 5.10 11.79
CA LYS A 15 6.13 6.44 12.42
C LYS A 15 4.77 6.94 12.87
N ALA A 16 3.69 6.54 12.19
CA ALA A 16 2.32 6.83 12.61
C ALA A 16 1.84 5.91 13.77
N GLY A 17 2.69 5.02 14.28
CA GLY A 17 2.35 4.06 15.34
C GLY A 17 1.55 2.85 14.84
N GLY A 18 1.49 2.64 13.52
CA GLY A 18 0.81 1.51 12.91
C GLY A 18 1.73 0.31 12.67
N ALA A 19 1.12 -0.79 12.26
CA ALA A 19 1.80 -1.95 11.69
C ALA A 19 1.37 -2.13 10.23
N TYR A 20 2.21 -2.76 9.43
CA TYR A 20 1.89 -3.08 8.03
C TYR A 20 1.97 -4.60 7.79
N VAL A 21 1.19 -5.07 6.83
CA VAL A 21 1.25 -6.44 6.32
C VAL A 21 1.62 -6.36 4.84
N PRO A 22 2.77 -6.92 4.42
CA PRO A 22 3.14 -6.92 3.01
C PRO A 22 2.23 -7.89 2.23
N ILE A 23 1.63 -7.40 1.15
CA ILE A 23 0.86 -8.21 0.22
C ILE A 23 1.57 -8.16 -1.14
N ASP A 24 1.83 -9.33 -1.72
CA ASP A 24 2.40 -9.41 -3.06
C ASP A 24 1.29 -9.15 -4.10
N PRO A 25 1.40 -8.12 -4.97
CA PRO A 25 0.42 -7.85 -6.00
C PRO A 25 0.31 -8.97 -7.05
N ASN A 26 1.30 -9.86 -7.14
CA ASN A 26 1.25 -11.03 -8.03
C ASN A 26 0.46 -12.20 -7.44
N TYR A 27 -0.02 -12.10 -6.20
CA TYR A 27 -0.95 -13.09 -5.67
C TYR A 27 -2.28 -13.04 -6.43
N PRO A 28 -2.94 -14.20 -6.64
CA PRO A 28 -4.30 -14.22 -7.17
C PRO A 28 -5.23 -13.32 -6.35
N SER A 29 -6.20 -12.69 -7.01
CA SER A 29 -7.17 -11.76 -6.40
C SER A 29 -7.82 -12.34 -5.14
N ASP A 30 -8.25 -13.59 -5.18
CA ASP A 30 -8.92 -14.26 -4.08
C ASP A 30 -8.03 -14.37 -2.84
N ARG A 31 -6.72 -14.56 -3.05
CA ARG A 31 -5.75 -14.62 -1.96
C ARG A 31 -5.49 -13.25 -1.35
N GLN A 32 -5.45 -12.21 -2.17
CA GLN A 32 -5.37 -10.83 -1.68
C GLN A 32 -6.63 -10.51 -0.85
N GLU A 33 -7.82 -10.82 -1.35
CA GLU A 33 -9.10 -10.58 -0.66
C GLU A 33 -9.18 -11.35 0.67
N TYR A 34 -8.68 -12.59 0.72
CA TYR A 34 -8.59 -13.37 1.94
C TYR A 34 -7.73 -12.67 3.01
N ILE A 35 -6.53 -12.22 2.66
CA ILE A 35 -5.63 -11.51 3.60
C ILE A 35 -6.29 -10.21 4.10
N LEU A 36 -6.95 -9.48 3.21
CA LEU A 36 -7.59 -8.21 3.54
C LEU A 36 -8.80 -8.39 4.47
N LYS A 37 -9.56 -9.48 4.30
CA LYS A 37 -10.62 -9.88 5.23
C LYS A 37 -10.09 -10.31 6.60
N ASP A 38 -8.94 -10.97 6.65
CA ASP A 38 -8.34 -11.45 7.90
C ASP A 38 -7.72 -10.30 8.71
N VAL A 39 -6.96 -9.42 8.05
CA VAL A 39 -6.25 -8.32 8.69
C VAL A 39 -7.16 -7.12 8.96
N THR A 40 -8.25 -6.95 8.20
CA THR A 40 -9.19 -5.81 8.30
C THR A 40 -8.48 -4.44 8.35
N PRO A 41 -7.60 -4.12 7.39
CA PRO A 41 -6.79 -2.90 7.46
C PRO A 41 -7.65 -1.65 7.36
N LYS A 42 -7.25 -0.59 8.08
CA LYS A 42 -7.89 0.74 7.97
C LYS A 42 -7.54 1.45 6.65
N VAL A 43 -6.40 1.10 6.06
CA VAL A 43 -5.87 1.70 4.84
C VAL A 43 -5.02 0.70 4.06
N VAL A 44 -5.10 0.75 2.73
CA VAL A 44 -4.21 0.01 1.81
C VAL A 44 -3.31 1.01 1.09
N ILE A 45 -2.01 0.76 1.04
CA ILE A 45 -1.05 1.57 0.30
C ILE A 45 -0.59 0.78 -0.92
N THR A 46 -0.69 1.35 -2.12
CA THR A 46 -0.45 0.65 -3.39
C THR A 46 0.16 1.57 -4.46
N TYR A 47 0.73 0.98 -5.52
CA TYR A 47 1.15 1.67 -6.75
C TYR A 47 0.13 1.56 -7.89
N GLN A 48 -1.00 0.89 -7.68
CA GLN A 48 -2.04 0.80 -8.71
C GLN A 48 -3.21 1.70 -8.35
N ALA A 49 -3.62 2.52 -9.32
CA ALA A 49 -4.85 3.30 -9.25
C ALA A 49 -6.10 2.42 -9.08
N LEU A 50 -5.98 1.14 -9.40
CA LEU A 50 -7.04 0.13 -9.36
C LEU A 50 -6.71 -0.93 -8.31
N TYR A 51 -6.68 -0.54 -7.03
CA TYR A 51 -7.22 -1.44 -6.03
C TYR A 51 -8.75 -1.37 -6.20
N GLU A 52 -9.28 -2.15 -7.15
CA GLU A 52 -10.72 -2.32 -7.24
C GLU A 52 -11.14 -3.04 -5.96
N ASN A 53 -11.68 -2.24 -5.04
CA ASN A 53 -12.37 -2.61 -3.81
C ASN A 53 -13.41 -3.70 -4.11
N GLY A 54 -12.96 -4.93 -4.31
CA GLY A 54 -13.79 -6.11 -4.42
C GLY A 54 -14.61 -6.21 -3.14
N LYS A 55 -15.77 -5.56 -3.12
CA LYS A 55 -16.83 -5.62 -2.11
C LYS A 55 -16.60 -4.88 -0.77
N GLN A 56 -15.43 -4.30 -0.48
CA GLN A 56 -15.20 -3.58 0.79
C GLN A 56 -14.78 -2.13 0.59
N ASN A 57 -15.27 -1.19 1.39
CA ASN A 57 -14.89 0.23 1.32
C ASN A 57 -13.69 0.50 2.23
N ILE A 58 -12.49 0.13 1.79
CA ILE A 58 -11.24 0.39 2.53
C ILE A 58 -10.59 1.67 1.95
N ASN A 59 -10.08 2.53 2.83
CA ASN A 59 -9.31 3.70 2.38
C ASN A 59 -8.07 3.24 1.62
N HIS A 60 -7.73 3.89 0.50
CA HIS A 60 -6.52 3.56 -0.24
C HIS A 60 -5.65 4.80 -0.44
N ILE A 61 -4.34 4.60 -0.41
CA ILE A 61 -3.32 5.59 -0.77
C ILE A 61 -2.58 5.05 -1.99
N ASP A 62 -2.73 5.76 -3.10
CA ASP A 62 -2.02 5.48 -4.36
C ASP A 62 -0.72 6.28 -4.39
N LEU A 63 0.41 5.57 -4.30
CA LEU A 63 1.76 6.15 -4.29
C LEU A 63 2.10 6.85 -5.62
N ASN A 64 1.43 6.53 -6.74
CA ASN A 64 1.63 7.24 -8.01
C ASN A 64 0.97 8.62 -8.04
N LYS A 65 -0.01 8.88 -7.14
CA LYS A 65 -0.69 10.18 -7.03
C LYS A 65 -0.01 11.11 -6.03
N ILE A 66 0.96 10.62 -5.28
CA ILE A 66 1.72 11.44 -4.34
C ILE A 66 2.74 12.27 -5.12
N ALA A 67 2.72 13.59 -4.90
CA ALA A 67 3.72 14.49 -5.48
C ALA A 67 5.03 14.38 -4.69
N TRP A 68 5.97 13.55 -5.16
CA TRP A 68 7.28 13.33 -4.57
C TRP A 68 8.27 14.47 -4.85
N LYS A 69 7.92 15.70 -4.50
CA LYS A 69 8.84 16.84 -4.67
C LYS A 69 10.07 16.63 -3.78
N ASN A 70 11.26 16.66 -4.39
CA ASN A 70 12.59 16.60 -3.77
C ASN A 70 13.18 15.20 -3.45
N ILE A 71 12.59 14.09 -3.88
CA ILE A 71 13.20 12.75 -3.71
C ILE A 71 14.18 12.41 -4.85
N ASP A 72 13.98 12.99 -6.04
CA ASP A 72 14.83 12.75 -7.22
C ASP A 72 16.31 13.18 -7.01
N ASN A 73 16.60 13.95 -5.96
CA ASN A 73 17.96 14.39 -5.59
C ASN A 73 18.64 13.49 -4.54
N LEU A 74 18.04 12.35 -4.19
CA LEU A 74 18.59 11.40 -3.19
C LEU A 74 19.29 10.18 -3.82
N SER A 75 19.38 10.11 -5.15
CA SER A 75 20.12 9.07 -5.89
C SER A 75 21.59 9.43 -6.09
#